data_AF-A0A521XW51-F1
#
_entry.id   AF-A0A521XW51-F1
#
_cell.length_a   1.000
_cell.length_b   1.000
_cell.length_c   1.000
_cell.angle_alpha   90.00
_cell.angle_beta   90.00
_cell.angle_gamma   90.00
#
_symmetry.space_group_name_H-M   'P 1'
#
loop_
_entity.id
_entity.type
_entity.pdbx_description
1 polymer ?
#
loop_
_entity_poly.entity_id
_entity_poly.type
_entity_poly.pdbx_seq_one_letter_code
_entity_poly.pdbx_strand_id
1 'polypeptide(L)'
;LGSLKSSLGVFVTDEPYMGGDGYSLRLKGLEPGVNDNAYRRDVVIHGAWYVDPSVARQYGEMGRSWGCPAVGKELAKPIIDTIKGNTVLFAYYPDQHWLSHSHYLT
;
A
#
# COMPACT_ATOMS: atom_id res chain seq x y z
N LEU A 1 9.47 17.20 0.16
CA LEU A 1 8.02 16.89 0.16
C LEU A 1 7.80 15.55 -0.54
N GLY A 2 6.93 14.69 0.00
CA GLY A 2 6.58 13.39 -0.60
C GLY A 2 5.64 13.54 -1.80
N SER A 3 5.57 12.53 -2.68
CA SER A 3 4.81 12.63 -3.94
C SER A 3 3.29 12.56 -3.81
N LEU A 4 2.76 12.25 -2.62
CA LEU A 4 1.33 12.01 -2.33
C LEU A 4 0.67 10.98 -3.27
N LYS A 5 1.43 9.95 -3.66
CA LYS A 5 1.01 8.94 -4.66
C LYS A 5 1.39 7.55 -4.20
N SER A 6 0.51 6.60 -4.49
CA SER A 6 0.83 5.17 -4.47
C SER A 6 1.88 4.84 -5.53
N SER A 7 2.42 3.63 -5.45
CA SER A 7 3.42 3.13 -6.40
C SER A 7 2.95 1.81 -6.98
N LEU A 8 3.16 1.62 -8.28
CA LEU A 8 2.90 0.34 -8.96
C LEU A 8 3.99 -0.67 -8.63
N GLY A 9 3.80 -1.90 -9.08
CA GLY A 9 4.83 -2.92 -9.09
C GLY A 9 4.73 -3.94 -7.96
N VAL A 10 5.77 -4.76 -7.88
CA VAL A 10 5.94 -5.85 -6.93
C VAL A 10 6.57 -5.32 -5.64
N PHE A 11 5.94 -5.64 -4.52
CA PHE A 11 6.44 -5.41 -3.18
C PHE A 11 6.59 -6.74 -2.45
N VAL A 12 7.45 -6.74 -1.45
CA VAL A 12 7.48 -7.75 -0.40
C VAL A 12 7.09 -7.13 0.93
N THR A 13 6.26 -7.81 1.70
CA THR A 13 5.88 -7.40 3.05
C THR A 13 6.99 -7.71 4.04
N ASP A 14 7.19 -6.81 5.00
CA ASP A 14 8.15 -6.97 6.09
C ASP A 14 7.42 -7.45 7.37
N GLU A 15 8.05 -7.27 8.53
CA GLU A 15 7.39 -7.41 9.83
C GLU A 15 6.47 -6.21 10.13
N PRO A 16 5.33 -6.43 10.81
CA PRO A 16 4.44 -5.37 11.20
C PRO A 16 4.99 -4.59 12.39
N TYR A 17 4.55 -3.34 12.53
CA TYR A 17 4.94 -2.45 13.63
C TYR A 17 3.76 -1.62 14.12
N MET A 18 3.92 -1.01 15.29
CA MET A 18 2.97 -0.04 15.82
C MET A 18 3.48 1.38 15.51
N GLY A 19 2.73 2.12 14.68
CA GLY A 19 3.03 3.49 14.27
C GLY A 19 1.91 4.48 14.57
N GLY A 20 1.99 5.69 13.98
CA GLY A 20 0.98 6.74 14.13
C GLY A 20 -0.41 6.33 13.61
N ASP A 21 -0.45 5.51 12.55
CA ASP A 21 -1.67 4.93 12.00
C ASP A 21 -2.07 3.60 12.68
N GLY A 22 -1.43 3.25 13.80
CA GLY A 22 -1.66 2.01 14.54
C GLY A 22 -0.89 0.82 13.98
N TYR A 23 -1.48 -0.37 14.07
CA TYR A 23 -0.88 -1.62 13.59
C TYR A 23 -0.75 -1.58 12.07
N SER A 24 0.49 -1.54 11.59
CA SER A 24 0.83 -1.24 10.20
C SER A 24 1.88 -2.22 9.66
N LEU A 25 1.87 -2.44 8.35
CA LEU A 25 2.77 -3.36 7.67
C LEU A 25 3.63 -2.63 6.65
N ARG A 26 4.95 -2.73 6.82
CA ARG A 26 5.95 -2.15 5.92
C ARG A 26 5.98 -2.89 4.59
N LEU A 27 6.11 -2.12 3.52
CA LEU A 27 6.28 -2.63 2.17
C LEU A 27 7.66 -2.25 1.64
N LYS A 28 8.39 -3.24 1.14
CA LYS A 28 9.63 -3.03 0.40
C LYS A 28 9.36 -3.24 -1.08
N GLY A 29 9.52 -2.18 -1.87
CA GLY A 29 9.43 -2.28 -3.32
C GLY A 29 10.62 -3.08 -3.89
N LEU A 30 10.34 -3.92 -4.87
CA LEU A 30 11.32 -4.78 -5.53
C LEU A 30 11.70 -4.32 -6.93
N GLU A 31 11.08 -3.26 -7.46
CA GLU A 31 11.32 -2.74 -8.81
C GLU A 31 12.12 -1.43 -8.76
N PRO A 32 13.42 -1.45 -9.14
CA PRO A 32 14.26 -0.26 -9.25
C PRO A 32 13.63 0.80 -10.18
N GLY A 33 13.63 2.06 -9.75
CA GLY A 33 13.04 3.16 -10.52
C GLY A 33 11.51 3.19 -10.57
N VAL A 34 10.82 2.16 -10.06
CA VAL A 34 9.35 2.12 -9.97
C VAL A 34 8.92 2.30 -8.51
N ASN A 35 9.29 1.38 -7.62
CA ASN A 35 8.81 1.35 -6.24
C ASN A 35 9.92 1.16 -5.18
N ASP A 36 11.18 1.16 -5.58
CA ASP A 36 12.37 1.08 -4.72
C ASP A 36 12.40 2.08 -3.54
N ASN A 37 11.71 3.22 -3.69
CA ASN A 37 11.60 4.25 -2.67
C ASN A 37 10.48 4.01 -1.65
N ALA A 38 9.59 3.03 -1.86
CA ALA A 38 8.38 2.84 -1.05
C ALA A 38 8.68 2.69 0.44
N TYR A 39 9.69 1.90 0.80
CA TYR A 39 10.09 1.69 2.19
C TYR A 39 10.55 2.99 2.87
N ARG A 40 11.43 3.76 2.19
CA ARG A 40 11.95 5.06 2.69
C ARG A 40 10.87 6.13 2.82
N ARG A 41 9.78 5.99 2.07
CA ARG A 41 8.66 6.92 2.02
C ARG A 41 7.53 6.55 2.98
N ASP A 42 7.73 5.54 3.82
CA ASP A 42 6.71 5.02 4.73
C ASP A 42 5.41 4.59 4.01
N VAL A 43 5.53 4.02 2.80
CA VAL A 43 4.39 3.37 2.14
C VAL A 43 4.11 2.05 2.86
N VAL A 44 3.02 2.01 3.61
CA VAL A 44 2.62 0.90 4.49
C VAL A 44 1.17 0.49 4.24
N ILE A 45 0.81 -0.74 4.59
CA ILE A 45 -0.59 -1.11 4.76
C ILE A 45 -1.01 -0.74 6.18
N HIS A 46 -2.12 -0.02 6.34
CA HIS A 46 -2.60 0.38 7.66
C HIS A 46 -4.13 0.54 7.67
N GLY A 47 -4.70 0.54 8.88
CA GLY A 47 -6.11 0.86 9.08
C GLY A 47 -6.36 2.37 8.99
N ALA A 48 -7.48 2.77 8.36
CA ALA A 48 -7.86 4.17 8.22
C ALA A 48 -9.33 4.37 8.53
N TRP A 49 -9.64 5.39 9.34
CA TRP A 49 -11.03 5.74 9.67
C TRP A 49 -11.82 6.21 8.45
N TYR A 50 -11.12 6.71 7.44
CA TYR A 50 -11.71 7.23 6.20
C TYR A 50 -11.99 6.13 5.15
N VAL A 51 -11.61 4.87 5.45
CA VAL A 51 -11.95 3.69 4.66
C VAL A 51 -13.07 2.95 5.40
N ASP A 52 -14.24 3.57 5.44
CA ASP A 52 -15.42 3.07 6.16
C ASP A 52 -16.68 3.25 5.28
N PRO A 53 -17.62 2.30 5.28
CA PRO A 53 -18.85 2.42 4.51
C PRO A 53 -19.68 3.68 4.82
N SER A 54 -19.63 4.21 6.05
CA SER A 54 -20.30 5.47 6.42
C SER A 54 -19.73 6.68 5.69
N VAL A 55 -18.41 6.73 5.49
CA VAL A 55 -17.73 7.78 4.72
C VAL A 55 -18.17 7.72 3.26
N ALA A 56 -18.18 6.52 2.66
CA ALA A 56 -18.67 6.35 1.30
C ALA A 56 -20.16 6.75 1.15
N ARG A 57 -21.02 6.43 2.12
CA ARG A 57 -22.43 6.86 2.12
C ARG A 57 -22.59 8.37 2.24
N GLN A 58 -21.74 9.03 3.02
CA GLN A 58 -21.83 10.46 3.27
C GLN A 58 -21.25 11.30 2.10
N TYR A 59 -20.14 10.87 1.53
CA TYR A 59 -19.36 11.67 0.57
C TYR A 59 -19.38 11.12 -0.87
N GLY A 60 -19.97 9.95 -1.09
CA GLY A 60 -20.02 9.28 -2.39
C GLY A 60 -18.75 8.54 -2.79
N GLU A 61 -17.67 8.66 -2.01
CA GLU A 61 -16.41 7.95 -2.19
C GLU A 61 -15.74 7.65 -0.84
N MET A 62 -14.80 6.71 -0.82
CA MET A 62 -13.91 6.50 0.32
C MET A 62 -12.85 7.62 0.38
N GLY A 63 -12.35 7.92 1.58
CA GLY A 63 -11.23 8.84 1.73
C GLY A 63 -9.94 8.29 1.13
N ARG A 64 -8.97 9.19 0.92
CA ARG A 64 -7.71 8.87 0.22
C ARG A 64 -6.51 9.05 1.15
N SER A 65 -5.60 8.09 1.10
CA SER A 65 -4.26 8.23 1.68
C SER A 65 -3.35 9.06 0.77
N TRP A 66 -2.12 9.28 1.21
CA TRP A 66 -1.06 9.91 0.41
C TRP A 66 -0.09 8.91 -0.21
N GLY A 67 -0.52 7.65 -0.35
CA GLY A 67 0.17 6.61 -1.10
C GLY A 67 0.06 5.22 -0.50
N CYS A 68 -0.18 5.13 0.80
CA CYS A 68 -0.37 3.89 1.54
C CYS A 68 -1.62 3.12 1.08
N PRO A 69 -1.57 1.79 0.92
CA PRO A 69 -2.77 0.98 0.82
C PRO A 69 -3.52 0.99 2.17
N ALA A 70 -4.49 1.90 2.29
CA ALA A 70 -5.31 2.04 3.49
C ALA A 70 -6.51 1.08 3.43
N VAL A 71 -6.78 0.37 4.52
CA VAL A 71 -7.91 -0.56 4.67
C VAL A 71 -8.81 -0.12 5.83
N GLY A 72 -10.00 -0.72 5.96
CA GLY A 72 -10.87 -0.52 7.12
C GLY A 72 -10.14 -0.85 8.42
N LYS A 73 -10.40 -0.07 9.49
CA LYS A 73 -9.66 -0.20 10.76
C LYS A 73 -9.76 -1.60 11.36
N GLU A 74 -10.95 -2.17 11.31
CA GLU A 74 -11.30 -3.52 11.74
C GLU A 74 -10.64 -4.62 10.89
N LEU A 75 -10.34 -4.32 9.63
CA LEU A 75 -9.70 -5.25 8.70
C LEU A 75 -8.17 -5.19 8.74
N ALA A 76 -7.58 -4.13 9.29
CA ALA A 76 -6.13 -3.94 9.31
C ALA A 76 -5.41 -5.13 9.95
N LYS A 77 -5.80 -5.53 11.16
CA LYS A 77 -5.17 -6.65 11.88
C LYS A 77 -5.30 -7.99 11.13
N PRO A 78 -6.50 -8.48 10.77
CA PRO A 78 -6.62 -9.77 10.09
C PRO A 78 -5.90 -9.78 8.73
N ILE A 79 -5.92 -8.68 7.97
CA ILE A 79 -5.17 -8.60 6.70
C ILE A 79 -3.67 -8.67 6.97
N ILE A 80 -3.15 -7.80 7.84
CA ILE A 80 -1.71 -7.72 8.13
C ILE A 80 -1.18 -9.05 8.67
N ASP A 81 -1.88 -9.68 9.61
CA ASP A 81 -1.46 -10.99 10.13
C ASP A 81 -1.46 -12.09 9.07
N THR A 82 -2.32 -11.98 8.05
CA THR A 82 -2.37 -12.94 6.94
C THR A 82 -1.18 -12.78 5.98
N ILE A 83 -0.73 -11.55 5.75
CA ILE A 83 0.24 -11.24 4.68
C ILE A 83 1.59 -10.73 5.21
N LYS A 84 1.83 -10.68 6.51
CA LYS A 84 3.16 -10.33 7.05
C LYS A 84 4.21 -11.39 6.71
N GLY A 85 5.47 -11.01 6.77
CA GLY A 85 6.59 -11.96 6.65
C GLY A 85 6.80 -12.47 5.22
N ASN A 86 7.38 -11.63 4.37
CA ASN A 86 7.82 -11.98 3.02
C ASN A 86 6.72 -12.43 2.05
N THR A 87 5.49 -11.93 2.22
CA THR A 87 4.42 -12.14 1.24
C THR A 87 4.57 -11.14 0.09
N VAL A 88 4.30 -11.59 -1.13
CA VAL A 88 4.32 -10.73 -2.32
C VAL A 88 3.01 -9.95 -2.42
N LEU A 89 3.13 -8.65 -2.64
CA LEU A 89 2.01 -7.78 -3.00
C LEU A 89 2.26 -7.21 -4.39
N PHE A 90 1.25 -7.28 -5.26
CA PHE A 90 1.31 -6.75 -6.61
C PHE A 90 0.32 -5.59 -6.78
N ALA A 91 0.83 -4.37 -6.93
CA ALA A 91 0.02 -3.19 -7.18
C ALA A 91 -0.04 -2.89 -8.68
N TYR A 92 -1.22 -3.06 -9.27
CA TYR A 92 -1.42 -3.00 -10.72
C TYR A 92 -2.24 -1.78 -11.16
N TYR A 93 -1.81 -1.18 -12.26
CA TYR A 93 -2.58 -0.28 -13.10
C TYR A 93 -2.09 -0.47 -14.54
N PRO A 94 -2.94 -0.38 -15.58
CA PRO A 94 -2.55 -0.59 -16.97
C PRO A 94 -1.72 0.57 -17.56
N ASP A 95 -0.66 0.99 -16.86
CA ASP A 95 0.32 1.97 -17.33
C ASP A 95 1.22 1.34 -18.39
N GLN A 96 1.12 1.82 -19.63
CA GLN A 96 1.83 1.25 -20.78
C GLN A 96 3.36 1.31 -20.62
N HIS A 97 3.86 2.35 -19.96
CA HIS A 97 5.29 2.50 -19.73
C HIS A 97 5.79 1.45 -18.74
N TRP A 98 5.16 1.31 -17.58
CA TRP A 98 5.49 0.26 -16.61
C TRP A 98 5.34 -1.15 -17.20
N LEU A 99 4.24 -1.43 -17.91
CA LEU A 99 4.01 -2.74 -18.53
C LEU A 99 5.11 -3.14 -19.54
N SER A 100 5.71 -2.18 -20.23
CA SER A 100 6.78 -2.44 -21.21
C SER A 100 8.20 -2.45 -20.62
N HIS A 101 8.38 -2.03 -19.38
CA HIS A 101 9.71 -1.89 -18.75
C HIS A 101 9.88 -2.69 -17.45
N SER A 102 8.81 -3.28 -16.90
CA SER A 102 8.89 -4.05 -15.66
C SER A 102 9.58 -5.40 -15.86
N HIS A 103 10.67 -5.63 -15.13
CA HIS A 103 11.40 -6.91 -15.11
C HIS A 103 10.59 -8.08 -14.51
N TYR A 104 9.42 -7.83 -13.92
CA TYR A 104 8.54 -8.87 -13.36
C TYR A 104 7.40 -9.27 -14.30
N LEU A 105 7.22 -8.55 -15.41
CA LEU A 105 6.16 -8.80 -16.39
C LEU A 105 6.69 -9.22 -17.77
N THR A 106 8.01 -9.19 -17.95
CA THR A 106 8.73 -9.55 -19.18
C THR A 106 9.43 -10.90 -19.07
#